data_AF-C1J7D9-F1
#
_entry.id   AF-C1J7D9-F1
#
_cell.length_a   1.000
_cell.length_b   1.000
_cell.length_c   1.000
_cell.angle_alpha   90.00
_cell.angle_beta   90.00
_cell.angle_gamma   90.00
#
_symmetry.space_group_name_H-M   'P 1'
#
loop_
_entity.id
_entity.type
_entity.pdbx_description
1 polymer ?
#
loop_
_entity_poly.entity_id
_entity_poly.type
_entity_poly.pdbx_seq_one_letter_code
_entity_poly.pdbx_strand_id
1 'polypeptide(L)'
;DAYADDPRFSFILLGKNVGKRKAQIAAIRGSSGDLVLNVDSDTILAADVVTKLARKMQDPAIGAAMGQLTASNRNDTWLTRLIDMEYWLACNEERAAQARFGAVMCCCGPCAMYRRSALLLVLDQYETQFFRGKPSDFGEDRHLTILMLKAGFQTEYVPDAVAATVVPDRLGPYLRQQLRWARSTFRDTFLALRLLPELDRYLTLDVVGQNLGPLLLALSSIAALAQLALTATVPWWTGLIIASMTVVRCSVAAFRARELRFLGFSLHTLINIFLLLP
;
A
#
# COMPACT_ATOMS: atom_id res chain seq x y z
N ASP A 1 20.57 17.28 17.97
CA ASP A 1 20.71 18.31 19.02
C ASP A 1 19.40 18.99 19.38
N ALA A 2 18.63 19.55 18.43
CA ALA A 2 17.40 20.33 18.73
C ALA A 2 16.30 19.64 19.59
N TYR A 3 16.26 18.31 19.65
CA TYR A 3 15.26 17.54 20.41
C TYR A 3 15.88 16.58 21.43
N ALA A 4 17.22 16.56 21.58
CA ALA A 4 17.91 15.56 22.39
C ALA A 4 17.55 15.67 23.89
N ASP A 5 17.25 16.89 24.35
CA ASP A 5 16.92 17.20 25.74
C ASP A 5 15.39 17.34 25.98
N ASP A 6 14.57 17.15 24.95
CA ASP A 6 13.12 17.25 25.09
C ASP A 6 12.54 15.92 25.61
N PRO A 7 11.93 15.88 26.81
CA PRO A 7 11.46 14.64 27.43
C PRO A 7 10.31 13.97 26.68
N ARG A 8 9.71 14.66 25.69
CA ARG A 8 8.69 14.08 24.80
C ARG A 8 9.29 13.19 23.72
N PHE A 9 10.59 13.29 23.48
CA PHE A 9 11.30 12.51 22.47
C PHE A 9 12.22 11.49 23.12
N SER A 10 12.21 10.27 22.58
CA SER A 10 13.13 9.20 22.97
C SER A 10 13.81 8.66 21.74
N PHE A 11 15.14 8.59 21.77
CA PHE A 11 15.96 8.13 20.66
C PHE A 11 16.54 6.76 20.98
N ILE A 12 16.20 5.76 20.16
CA ILE A 12 16.75 4.41 20.27
C ILE A 12 17.76 4.22 19.13
N LEU A 13 19.05 4.31 19.46
CA LEU A 13 20.12 4.02 18.51
C LEU A 13 20.48 2.54 18.57
N LEU A 14 20.30 1.84 17.46
CA LEU A 14 20.69 0.44 17.33
C LEU A 14 22.16 0.35 16.88
N GLY A 15 22.93 -0.59 17.44
CA GLY A 15 24.37 -0.70 17.20
C GLY A 15 24.77 -1.01 15.74
N LYS A 16 23.82 -1.40 14.89
CA LYS A 16 23.99 -1.56 13.44
C LYS A 16 22.64 -1.42 12.73
N ASN A 17 22.66 -1.27 11.41
CA ASN A 17 21.44 -1.36 10.60
C ASN A 17 20.87 -2.80 10.66
N VAL A 18 19.66 -2.94 11.20
CA VAL A 18 18.94 -4.21 11.36
C VAL A 18 17.65 -4.28 10.53
N GLY A 19 17.40 -3.30 9.66
CA GLY A 19 16.16 -3.15 8.89
C GLY A 19 15.04 -2.44 9.64
N LYS A 20 14.05 -1.93 8.89
CA LYS A 20 12.91 -1.13 9.41
C LYS A 20 12.11 -1.91 10.44
N ARG A 21 11.72 -3.15 10.12
CA ARG A 21 10.98 -4.04 11.03
C ARG A 21 11.57 -4.14 12.44
N LYS A 22 12.86 -4.49 12.56
CA LYS A 22 13.50 -4.71 13.86
C LYS A 22 13.62 -3.40 14.65
N ALA A 23 13.84 -2.29 13.96
CA ALA A 23 13.80 -0.96 14.58
C ALA A 23 12.41 -0.61 15.11
N GLN A 24 11.35 -0.90 14.35
CA GLN A 24 9.97 -0.72 14.82
C GLN A 24 9.67 -1.59 16.04
N ILE A 25 10.08 -2.86 16.06
CA ILE A 25 9.87 -3.75 17.21
C ILE A 25 10.54 -3.19 18.47
N ALA A 26 11.78 -2.70 18.35
CA ALA A 26 12.48 -2.07 19.47
C ALA A 26 11.71 -0.84 20.00
N ALA A 27 11.22 0.02 19.10
CA ALA A 27 10.42 1.19 19.45
C ALA A 27 9.07 0.81 20.09
N ILE A 28 8.37 -0.18 19.55
CA ILE A 28 7.07 -0.65 20.08
C ILE A 28 7.25 -1.24 21.48
N ARG A 29 8.26 -2.10 21.68
CA ARG A 29 8.56 -2.69 23.00
C ARG A 29 8.96 -1.64 24.04
N GLY A 30 9.68 -0.60 23.63
CA GLY A 30 10.06 0.53 24.49
C GLY A 30 8.96 1.58 24.72
N SER A 31 7.86 1.53 23.95
CA SER A 31 6.75 2.47 24.08
C SER A 31 5.78 2.08 25.20
N SER A 32 5.10 3.09 25.78
CA SER A 32 4.12 2.94 26.87
C SER A 32 2.69 3.33 26.51
N GLY A 33 2.46 3.98 25.35
CA GLY A 33 1.12 4.44 24.94
C GLY A 33 0.20 3.29 24.51
N ASP A 34 -1.11 3.45 24.72
CA ASP A 34 -2.12 2.45 24.33
C ASP A 34 -2.22 2.25 22.81
N LEU A 35 -1.92 3.31 22.07
CA LEU A 35 -1.92 3.34 20.60
C LEU A 35 -0.52 3.73 20.11
N VAL A 36 -0.08 3.08 19.03
CA VAL A 36 1.19 3.35 18.37
C VAL A 36 0.90 3.86 16.97
N LEU A 37 1.33 5.08 16.65
CA LEU A 37 1.27 5.64 15.30
C LEU A 37 2.62 5.47 14.61
N ASN A 38 2.65 4.72 13.51
CA ASN A 38 3.81 4.63 12.64
C ASN A 38 3.76 5.75 11.59
N VAL A 39 4.90 6.43 11.41
CA VAL A 39 5.09 7.55 10.48
C VAL A 39 6.44 7.38 9.79
N ASP A 40 6.45 7.44 8.47
CA ASP A 40 7.70 7.40 7.70
C ASP A 40 8.42 8.76 7.81
N SER A 41 9.76 8.76 7.76
CA SER A 41 10.56 9.96 8.04
C SER A 41 10.42 11.08 6.99
N ASP A 42 9.84 10.77 5.84
CA ASP A 42 9.53 11.69 4.74
C ASP A 42 8.06 12.12 4.72
N THR A 43 7.33 11.89 5.82
CA THR A 43 5.89 12.14 5.92
C THR A 43 5.57 13.26 6.90
N ILE A 44 4.68 14.15 6.46
CA ILE A 44 4.12 15.26 7.25
C ILE A 44 2.65 14.95 7.52
N LEU A 45 2.26 14.95 8.79
CA LEU A 45 0.88 14.72 9.22
C LEU A 45 0.12 16.05 9.32
N ALA A 46 -1.15 16.05 8.92
CA ALA A 46 -2.04 17.15 9.29
C ALA A 46 -2.24 17.18 10.81
N ALA A 47 -2.48 18.37 11.37
CA ALA A 47 -2.49 18.61 12.81
C ALA A 47 -3.50 17.75 13.58
N ASP A 48 -4.58 17.31 12.93
CA ASP A 48 -5.67 16.55 13.53
C ASP A 48 -5.65 15.04 13.23
N VAL A 49 -4.61 14.55 12.52
CA VAL A 49 -4.47 13.11 12.14
C VAL A 49 -4.55 12.20 13.37
N VAL A 50 -3.78 12.52 14.42
CA VAL A 50 -3.71 11.70 15.64
C VAL A 50 -5.09 11.61 16.28
N THR A 51 -5.81 12.74 16.41
CA THR A 51 -7.15 12.79 16.99
C THR A 51 -8.17 12.00 16.17
N LYS A 52 -8.13 12.11 14.83
CA LYS A 52 -9.04 11.40 13.93
C LYS A 52 -8.83 9.89 13.97
N LEU A 53 -7.57 9.43 13.92
CA LEU A 53 -7.25 8.01 14.03
C LEU A 53 -7.59 7.46 15.42
N ALA A 54 -7.21 8.17 16.49
CA ALA A 54 -7.51 7.75 17.85
C ALA A 54 -9.02 7.62 18.11
N ARG A 55 -9.85 8.50 17.52
CA ARG A 55 -11.31 8.40 17.60
C ARG A 55 -11.81 7.09 16.97
N LYS A 56 -11.31 6.72 15.79
CA LYS A 56 -11.66 5.43 15.16
C LYS A 56 -11.21 4.25 16.01
N MET A 57 -10.01 4.33 16.60
CA MET A 57 -9.43 3.30 17.48
C MET A 57 -10.13 3.16 18.86
N GLN A 58 -11.17 3.94 19.17
CA GLN A 58 -11.96 3.75 20.40
C GLN A 58 -12.71 2.42 20.40
N ASP A 59 -13.07 1.89 19.23
CA ASP A 59 -13.67 0.56 19.11
C ASP A 59 -12.61 -0.52 19.42
N PRO A 60 -12.81 -1.35 20.46
CA PRO A 60 -11.86 -2.39 20.83
C PRO A 60 -11.67 -3.47 19.75
N ALA A 61 -12.63 -3.65 18.84
CA ALA A 61 -12.50 -4.59 17.72
C ALA A 61 -11.47 -4.13 16.68
N ILE A 62 -11.15 -2.83 16.63
CA ILE A 62 -10.18 -2.27 15.69
C ILE A 62 -8.77 -2.42 16.26
N GLY A 63 -7.94 -3.17 15.53
CA GLY A 63 -6.53 -3.39 15.83
C GLY A 63 -5.61 -2.40 15.10
N ALA A 64 -6.05 -1.89 13.94
CA ALA A 64 -5.32 -0.88 13.19
C ALA A 64 -6.24 0.06 12.39
N ALA A 65 -5.82 1.30 12.21
CA ALA A 65 -6.47 2.27 11.33
C ALA A 65 -5.41 3.08 10.57
N MET A 66 -5.60 3.27 9.26
CA MET A 66 -4.73 4.10 8.44
C MET A 66 -5.41 5.38 7.97
N GLY A 67 -4.61 6.40 7.72
CA GLY A 67 -5.05 7.67 7.16
C GLY A 67 -5.00 7.71 5.63
N GLN A 68 -5.56 8.77 5.07
CA GLN A 68 -5.44 9.12 3.66
C GLN A 68 -4.01 9.56 3.33
N LEU A 69 -3.46 9.04 2.23
CA LEU A 69 -2.13 9.43 1.76
C LEU A 69 -2.21 10.38 0.56
N THR A 70 -1.30 11.35 0.54
CA THR A 70 -1.11 12.29 -0.57
C THR A 70 0.39 12.48 -0.84
N ALA A 71 0.75 12.81 -2.08
CA ALA A 71 2.12 13.20 -2.38
C ALA A 71 2.34 14.67 -2.02
N SER A 72 3.36 14.95 -1.19
CA SER A 72 3.72 16.33 -0.80
C SER A 72 4.31 17.09 -1.98
N ASN A 73 5.14 16.42 -2.78
CA ASN A 73 5.79 16.94 -4.00
C ASN A 73 4.99 16.64 -5.28
N ARG A 74 3.67 16.48 -5.18
CA ARG A 74 2.81 16.10 -6.31
C ARG A 74 2.86 17.07 -7.49
N ASN A 75 3.29 18.32 -7.30
CA ASN A 75 3.26 19.34 -8.34
C ASN A 75 4.59 19.49 -9.09
N ASP A 76 5.66 18.86 -8.61
CA ASP A 76 7.04 19.07 -9.04
C ASP A 76 7.31 18.55 -10.46
N THR A 77 6.79 17.35 -10.81
CA THR A 77 7.00 16.74 -12.13
C THR A 77 5.74 16.05 -12.64
N TRP A 78 5.71 15.68 -13.92
CA TRP A 78 4.64 14.85 -14.47
C TRP A 78 4.58 13.47 -13.79
N LEU A 79 5.74 12.94 -13.34
CA LEU A 79 5.83 11.65 -12.67
C LEU A 79 5.28 11.75 -11.24
N THR A 80 5.60 12.79 -10.47
CA THR A 80 5.06 12.94 -9.11
C THR A 80 3.54 13.15 -9.14
N ARG A 81 3.00 13.84 -10.16
CA ARG A 81 1.55 13.91 -10.42
C ARG A 81 0.94 12.54 -10.70
N LEU A 82 1.61 11.72 -11.52
CA LEU A 82 1.18 10.35 -11.83
C LEU A 82 1.13 9.48 -10.57
N ILE A 83 2.17 9.56 -9.74
CA ILE A 83 2.27 8.80 -8.50
C ILE A 83 1.22 9.23 -7.47
N ASP A 84 0.89 10.53 -7.37
CA ASP A 84 -0.20 11.01 -6.49
C ASP A 84 -1.55 10.37 -6.86
N MET A 85 -1.85 10.25 -8.16
CA MET A 85 -3.05 9.56 -8.64
C MET A 85 -3.01 8.05 -8.34
N GLU A 86 -1.84 7.42 -8.46
CA GLU A 86 -1.66 6.01 -8.10
C GLU A 86 -1.87 5.78 -6.60
N TYR A 87 -1.30 6.63 -5.75
CA TYR A 87 -1.50 6.60 -4.30
C TYR A 87 -2.98 6.75 -3.96
N TRP A 88 -3.68 7.67 -4.62
CA TRP A 88 -5.11 7.82 -4.40
C TRP A 88 -5.89 6.54 -4.76
N LEU A 89 -5.56 5.89 -5.87
CA LEU A 89 -6.23 4.63 -6.25
C LEU A 89 -5.90 3.47 -5.30
N ALA A 90 -4.61 3.24 -5.01
CA ALA A 90 -4.13 2.04 -4.32
C ALA A 90 -4.08 2.15 -2.78
N CYS A 91 -3.90 3.36 -2.24
CA CYS A 91 -3.78 3.61 -0.82
C CYS A 91 -5.02 4.30 -0.21
N ASN A 92 -5.90 4.89 -1.02
CA ASN A 92 -7.10 5.57 -0.51
C ASN A 92 -8.37 4.86 -0.98
N GLU A 93 -8.69 4.87 -2.27
CA GLU A 93 -9.96 4.36 -2.80
C GLU A 93 -10.12 2.85 -2.58
N GLU A 94 -9.08 2.06 -2.87
CA GLU A 94 -9.08 0.61 -2.59
C GLU A 94 -9.24 0.33 -1.08
N ARG A 95 -8.53 1.08 -0.23
CA ARG A 95 -8.58 0.91 1.24
C ARG A 95 -9.95 1.32 1.79
N ALA A 96 -10.55 2.37 1.24
CA ALA A 96 -11.91 2.78 1.57
C ALA A 96 -12.94 1.70 1.20
N ALA A 97 -12.76 1.02 0.06
CA ALA A 97 -13.62 -0.10 -0.31
C ALA A 97 -13.45 -1.31 0.61
N GLN A 98 -12.21 -1.66 0.95
CA GLN A 98 -11.89 -2.76 1.87
C GLN A 98 -12.36 -2.49 3.31
N ALA A 99 -12.25 -1.24 3.79
CA ALA A 99 -12.68 -0.82 5.13
C ALA A 99 -14.19 -1.02 5.36
N ARG A 100 -15.01 -1.01 4.30
CA ARG A 100 -16.45 -1.35 4.42
C ARG A 100 -16.69 -2.76 4.96
N PHE A 101 -15.70 -3.63 4.86
CA PHE A 101 -15.72 -5.01 5.33
C PHE A 101 -14.80 -5.20 6.54
N GLY A 102 -14.35 -4.11 7.18
CA GLY A 102 -13.49 -4.14 8.36
C GLY A 102 -12.10 -4.73 8.13
N ALA A 103 -11.65 -4.81 6.87
CA ALA A 103 -10.42 -5.50 6.52
C ALA A 103 -9.64 -4.80 5.40
N VAL A 104 -9.13 -3.61 5.73
CA VAL A 104 -8.03 -3.00 4.96
C VAL A 104 -6.87 -4.00 4.88
N MET A 105 -6.48 -4.38 3.66
CA MET A 105 -5.47 -5.42 3.45
C MET A 105 -4.02 -4.92 3.58
N CYS A 106 -3.82 -3.61 3.73
CA CYS A 106 -2.52 -2.98 3.96
C CYS A 106 -2.72 -1.59 4.57
N CYS A 107 -2.47 -1.45 5.88
CA CYS A 107 -2.37 -0.16 6.54
C CYS A 107 -1.01 0.47 6.19
N CYS A 108 -1.00 1.39 5.22
CA CYS A 108 0.24 1.93 4.65
C CYS A 108 1.15 2.63 5.69
N GLY A 109 2.45 2.37 5.60
CA GLY A 109 3.48 2.83 6.53
C GLY A 109 3.51 4.32 6.88
N PRO A 110 3.27 5.26 5.93
CA PRO A 110 3.32 6.69 6.21
C PRO A 110 2.33 7.18 7.28
N CYS A 111 1.19 6.50 7.45
CA CYS A 111 0.16 6.90 8.41
C CYS A 111 -0.71 5.72 8.82
N ALA A 112 -0.23 4.95 9.80
CA ALA A 112 -0.97 3.81 10.35
C ALA A 112 -0.87 3.77 11.87
N MET A 113 -2.02 3.83 12.54
CA MET A 113 -2.16 3.69 13.98
C MET A 113 -2.56 2.25 14.32
N TYR A 114 -1.94 1.71 15.37
CA TYR A 114 -2.16 0.35 15.83
C TYR A 114 -2.47 0.34 17.33
N ARG A 115 -3.30 -0.61 17.75
CA ARG A 115 -3.51 -0.90 19.17
C ARG A 115 -2.28 -1.62 19.70
N ARG A 116 -1.61 -1.05 20.71
CA ARG A 116 -0.34 -1.61 21.23
C ARG A 116 -0.52 -3.02 21.79
N SER A 117 -1.61 -3.27 22.52
CA SER A 117 -1.90 -4.60 23.05
C SER A 117 -2.03 -5.65 21.94
N ALA A 118 -2.66 -5.30 20.81
CA ALA A 118 -2.75 -6.17 19.64
C ALA A 118 -1.39 -6.37 18.95
N LEU A 119 -0.57 -5.31 18.84
CA LEU A 119 0.79 -5.42 18.32
C LEU A 119 1.62 -6.43 19.08
N LEU A 120 1.62 -6.35 20.42
CA LEU A 120 2.42 -7.23 21.28
C LEU A 120 2.09 -8.71 21.07
N LEU A 121 0.85 -9.05 20.71
CA LEU A 121 0.44 -10.44 20.42
C LEU A 121 1.07 -10.99 19.13
N VAL A 122 1.46 -10.11 18.19
CA VAL A 122 1.94 -10.51 16.87
C VAL A 122 3.39 -10.16 16.59
N LEU A 123 4.08 -9.43 17.48
CA LEU A 123 5.46 -8.95 17.24
C LEU A 123 6.45 -10.07 16.92
N ASP A 124 6.32 -11.22 17.57
CA ASP A 124 7.25 -12.34 17.34
C ASP A 124 7.05 -12.95 15.94
N GLN A 125 5.80 -13.07 15.49
CA GLN A 125 5.47 -13.50 14.13
C GLN A 125 5.87 -12.45 13.10
N TYR A 126 5.67 -11.17 13.43
CA TYR A 126 6.09 -10.04 12.61
C TYR A 126 7.59 -10.09 12.38
N GLU A 127 8.39 -10.23 13.44
CA GLU A 127 9.85 -10.33 13.36
C GLU A 127 10.31 -11.47 12.45
N THR A 128 9.68 -12.64 12.62
CA THR A 128 10.06 -13.91 11.99
C THR A 128 9.31 -14.17 10.69
N GLN A 129 9.13 -13.16 9.84
CA GLN A 129 8.52 -13.36 8.53
C GLN A 129 9.43 -14.16 7.59
N PHE A 130 9.00 -15.38 7.23
CA PHE A 130 9.62 -16.21 6.22
C PHE A 130 8.72 -16.36 4.98
N PHE A 131 9.34 -16.40 3.80
CA PHE A 131 8.69 -16.84 2.57
C PHE A 131 9.58 -17.84 1.85
N ARG A 132 9.04 -19.05 1.59
CA ARG A 132 9.77 -20.17 0.98
C ARG A 132 11.12 -20.47 1.67
N GLY A 133 11.11 -20.45 3.02
CA GLY A 133 12.28 -20.75 3.84
C GLY A 133 13.33 -19.63 3.95
N LYS A 134 13.10 -18.46 3.35
CA LYS A 134 13.99 -17.29 3.45
C LYS A 134 13.35 -16.17 4.27
N PRO A 135 14.11 -15.49 5.14
CA PRO A 135 13.64 -14.27 5.79
C PRO A 135 13.22 -13.24 4.75
N SER A 136 12.13 -12.53 5.00
CA SER A 136 11.64 -11.49 4.09
C SER A 136 11.75 -10.12 4.72
N ASP A 137 12.35 -9.17 4.00
CA ASP A 137 12.77 -7.84 4.48
C ASP A 137 11.99 -6.68 3.83
N PHE A 138 10.95 -6.96 3.05
CA PHE A 138 10.08 -5.96 2.41
C PHE A 138 8.61 -6.19 2.76
N GLY A 139 7.74 -5.19 2.52
CA GLY A 139 6.29 -5.36 2.67
C GLY A 139 5.83 -5.52 4.12
N GLU A 140 6.48 -4.82 5.03
CA GLU A 140 6.28 -4.91 6.47
C GLU A 140 4.87 -4.47 6.89
N ASP A 141 4.39 -3.37 6.30
CA ASP A 141 3.07 -2.79 6.56
C ASP A 141 1.93 -3.78 6.24
N ARG A 142 1.97 -4.38 5.04
CA ARG A 142 0.99 -5.37 4.59
C ARG A 142 1.04 -6.62 5.47
N HIS A 143 2.25 -7.09 5.80
CA HIS A 143 2.42 -8.25 6.66
C HIS A 143 1.82 -8.02 8.04
N LEU A 144 2.13 -6.89 8.67
CA LEU A 144 1.59 -6.54 9.99
C LEU A 144 0.07 -6.42 9.97
N THR A 145 -0.48 -5.83 8.90
CA THR A 145 -1.93 -5.73 8.70
C THR A 145 -2.60 -7.11 8.60
N ILE A 146 -2.00 -8.05 7.84
CA ILE A 146 -2.50 -9.43 7.76
C ILE A 146 -2.43 -10.13 9.12
N LEU A 147 -1.38 -9.89 9.90
CA LEU A 147 -1.27 -10.46 11.26
C LEU A 147 -2.36 -9.90 12.19
N MET A 148 -2.71 -8.61 12.09
CA MET A 148 -3.83 -8.02 12.84
C MET A 148 -5.15 -8.72 12.48
N LEU A 149 -5.42 -8.90 11.19
CA LEU A 149 -6.62 -9.59 10.72
C LEU A 149 -6.66 -11.05 11.18
N LYS A 150 -5.53 -11.78 11.11
CA LYS A 150 -5.41 -13.15 11.62
C LYS A 150 -5.59 -13.25 13.14
N ALA A 151 -5.24 -12.20 13.87
CA ALA A 151 -5.48 -12.11 15.31
C ALA A 151 -6.94 -11.76 15.65
N GLY A 152 -7.83 -11.64 14.65
CA GLY A 152 -9.25 -11.38 14.83
C GLY A 152 -9.63 -9.91 14.96
N PHE A 153 -8.70 -8.99 14.71
CA PHE A 153 -8.97 -7.55 14.74
C PHE A 153 -9.39 -7.02 13.38
N GLN A 154 -10.20 -5.97 13.39
CA GLN A 154 -10.52 -5.19 12.21
C GLN A 154 -9.40 -4.20 11.87
N THR A 155 -9.26 -3.91 10.58
CA THR A 155 -8.33 -2.92 10.03
C THR A 155 -9.08 -1.91 9.17
N GLU A 156 -8.87 -0.62 9.42
CA GLU A 156 -9.79 0.44 9.03
C GLU A 156 -9.12 1.59 8.28
N TYR A 157 -9.91 2.35 7.52
CA TYR A 157 -9.46 3.51 6.75
C TYR A 157 -10.20 4.78 7.20
N VAL A 158 -9.44 5.84 7.52
CA VAL A 158 -9.97 7.13 7.98
C VAL A 158 -9.67 8.22 6.94
N PRO A 159 -10.61 8.55 6.05
CA PRO A 159 -10.37 9.47 4.92
C PRO A 159 -9.94 10.86 5.36
N ASP A 160 -10.44 11.34 6.50
CA ASP A 160 -10.13 12.69 6.96
C ASP A 160 -8.74 12.79 7.61
N ALA A 161 -8.10 11.68 7.95
CA ALA A 161 -6.77 11.67 8.57
C ALA A 161 -5.68 11.74 7.48
N VAL A 162 -5.31 12.96 7.05
CA VAL A 162 -4.44 13.15 5.89
C VAL A 162 -2.95 13.21 6.27
N ALA A 163 -2.15 12.39 5.59
CA ALA A 163 -0.69 12.42 5.64
C ALA A 163 -0.10 12.69 4.25
N ALA A 164 0.89 13.58 4.18
CA ALA A 164 1.59 13.95 2.96
C ALA A 164 3.02 13.40 2.99
N THR A 165 3.34 12.48 2.08
CA THR A 165 4.66 11.83 1.99
C THR A 165 5.35 12.21 0.68
N VAL A 166 6.69 12.26 0.69
CA VAL A 166 7.48 12.52 -0.51
C VAL A 166 7.47 11.29 -1.41
N VAL A 167 7.19 11.47 -2.70
CA VAL A 167 7.25 10.39 -3.70
C VAL A 167 8.44 10.57 -4.64
N PRO A 168 8.93 9.50 -5.29
CA PRO A 168 10.03 9.60 -6.24
C PRO A 168 9.80 10.62 -7.37
N ASP A 169 10.82 11.42 -7.65
CA ASP A 169 10.82 12.41 -8.73
C ASP A 169 11.40 11.88 -10.06
N ARG A 170 12.00 10.68 -10.01
CA ARG A 170 12.68 10.03 -11.14
C ARG A 170 12.14 8.61 -11.37
N LEU A 171 12.16 8.19 -12.63
CA LEU A 171 11.61 6.91 -13.08
C LEU A 171 12.33 5.70 -12.44
N GLY A 172 13.66 5.71 -12.35
CA GLY A 172 14.43 4.58 -11.78
C GLY A 172 14.04 4.22 -10.33
N PRO A 173 14.07 5.18 -9.39
CA PRO A 173 13.59 4.95 -8.02
C PRO A 173 12.10 4.54 -7.96
N TYR A 174 11.24 5.15 -8.78
CA TYR A 174 9.82 4.78 -8.88
C TYR A 174 9.64 3.31 -9.32
N LEU A 175 10.30 2.86 -10.38
CA LEU A 175 10.21 1.47 -10.84
C LEU A 175 10.68 0.48 -9.77
N ARG A 176 11.77 0.80 -9.04
CA ARG A 176 12.22 -0.03 -7.91
C ARG A 176 11.19 -0.11 -6.81
N GLN A 177 10.50 0.99 -6.50
CA GLN A 177 9.40 1.00 -5.52
C GLN A 177 8.25 0.11 -5.98
N GLN A 178 7.80 0.28 -7.23
CA GLN A 178 6.71 -0.51 -7.80
C GLN A 178 6.99 -2.01 -7.81
N LEU A 179 8.21 -2.40 -8.20
CA LEU A 179 8.62 -3.81 -8.17
C LEU A 179 8.64 -4.38 -6.74
N ARG A 180 9.05 -3.59 -5.74
CA ARG A 180 8.96 -4.03 -4.33
C ARG A 180 7.51 -4.21 -3.90
N TRP A 181 6.63 -3.29 -4.27
CA TRP A 181 5.19 -3.35 -3.94
C TRP A 181 4.49 -4.53 -4.61
N ALA A 182 4.78 -4.80 -5.88
CA ALA A 182 4.27 -5.96 -6.59
C ALA A 182 4.73 -7.28 -5.93
N ARG A 183 6.02 -7.39 -5.60
CA ARG A 183 6.57 -8.57 -4.90
C ARG A 183 5.93 -8.79 -3.52
N SER A 184 5.74 -7.73 -2.74
CA SER A 184 5.04 -7.81 -1.45
C SER A 184 3.60 -8.27 -1.64
N THR A 185 2.87 -7.67 -2.58
CA THR A 185 1.46 -8.00 -2.82
C THR A 185 1.27 -9.46 -3.21
N PHE A 186 2.09 -9.98 -4.12
CA PHE A 186 2.02 -11.40 -4.51
C PHE A 186 2.35 -12.35 -3.35
N ARG A 187 3.43 -12.07 -2.63
CA ARG A 187 3.85 -12.86 -1.46
C ARG A 187 2.76 -12.90 -0.38
N ASP A 188 2.26 -11.73 -0.02
CA ASP A 188 1.33 -11.57 1.09
C ASP A 188 -0.07 -12.08 0.74
N THR A 189 -0.46 -12.03 -0.54
CA THR A 189 -1.63 -12.76 -1.04
C THR A 189 -1.50 -14.25 -0.73
N PHE A 190 -0.37 -14.87 -1.02
CA PHE A 190 -0.11 -16.28 -0.70
C PHE A 190 -0.21 -16.57 0.80
N LEU A 191 0.31 -15.67 1.65
CA LEU A 191 0.23 -15.79 3.10
C LEU A 191 -1.19 -15.58 3.66
N ALA A 192 -2.02 -14.84 2.92
CA ALA A 192 -3.41 -14.55 3.26
C ALA A 192 -4.41 -15.54 2.65
N LEU A 193 -4.00 -16.49 1.79
CA LEU A 193 -4.94 -17.39 1.09
C LEU A 193 -5.91 -18.14 2.00
N ARG A 194 -5.48 -18.49 3.23
CA ARG A 194 -6.36 -19.15 4.22
C ARG A 194 -7.26 -18.18 4.98
N LEU A 195 -6.85 -16.92 5.09
CA LEU A 195 -7.60 -15.85 5.75
C LEU A 195 -8.72 -15.30 4.86
N LEU A 196 -8.46 -15.16 3.54
CA LEU A 196 -9.40 -14.48 2.63
C LEU A 196 -10.84 -15.06 2.66
N PRO A 197 -11.06 -16.39 2.70
CA PRO A 197 -12.41 -16.94 2.78
C PRO A 197 -13.12 -16.69 4.11
N GLU A 198 -12.38 -16.40 5.18
CA GLU A 198 -12.91 -16.10 6.51
C GLU A 198 -13.32 -14.61 6.66
N LEU A 199 -12.82 -13.75 5.77
CA LEU A 199 -13.22 -12.35 5.66
C LEU A 199 -14.51 -12.24 4.84
N ASP A 200 -14.54 -11.34 3.86
CA ASP A 200 -15.67 -11.13 2.95
C ASP A 200 -15.35 -11.62 1.52
N ARG A 201 -16.38 -12.07 0.80
CA ARG A 201 -16.27 -12.53 -0.60
C ARG A 201 -15.77 -11.42 -1.53
N TYR A 202 -16.16 -10.17 -1.27
CA TYR A 202 -15.66 -9.01 -2.00
C TYR A 202 -14.14 -8.89 -1.87
N LEU A 203 -13.59 -9.08 -0.66
CA LEU A 203 -12.15 -8.97 -0.42
C LEU A 203 -11.39 -10.09 -1.13
N THR A 204 -11.97 -11.29 -1.17
CA THR A 204 -11.41 -12.40 -1.96
C THR A 204 -11.38 -12.02 -3.45
N LEU A 205 -12.48 -11.50 -3.98
CA LEU A 205 -12.56 -11.07 -5.38
C LEU A 205 -11.57 -9.94 -5.68
N ASP A 206 -11.47 -8.94 -4.81
CA ASP A 206 -10.55 -7.82 -4.91
C ASP A 206 -9.09 -8.30 -4.97
N VAL A 207 -8.68 -9.14 -4.02
CA VAL A 207 -7.32 -9.70 -4.00
C VAL A 207 -7.03 -10.57 -5.21
N VAL A 208 -7.98 -11.40 -5.65
CA VAL A 208 -7.85 -12.19 -6.87
C VAL A 208 -7.69 -11.28 -8.10
N GLY A 209 -8.51 -10.23 -8.20
CA GLY A 209 -8.44 -9.24 -9.28
C GLY A 209 -7.10 -8.50 -9.32
N GLN A 210 -6.59 -8.08 -8.16
CA GLN A 210 -5.29 -7.41 -8.04
C GLN A 210 -4.12 -8.28 -8.50
N ASN A 211 -4.20 -9.60 -8.31
CA ASN A 211 -3.14 -10.52 -8.74
C ASN A 211 -3.32 -10.98 -10.20
N LEU A 212 -4.55 -11.28 -10.63
CA LEU A 212 -4.83 -11.72 -12.00
C LEU A 212 -4.71 -10.60 -13.03
N GLY A 213 -5.11 -9.37 -12.70
CA GLY A 213 -5.10 -8.25 -13.63
C GLY A 213 -3.73 -8.01 -14.29
N PRO A 214 -2.65 -7.81 -13.50
CA PRO A 214 -1.30 -7.66 -14.05
C PRO A 214 -0.81 -8.87 -14.85
N LEU A 215 -1.15 -10.10 -14.42
CA LEU A 215 -0.78 -11.32 -15.14
C LEU A 215 -1.48 -11.43 -16.50
N LEU A 216 -2.77 -11.12 -16.56
CA LEU A 216 -3.55 -11.10 -17.79
C LEU A 216 -3.05 -10.00 -18.74
N LEU A 217 -2.70 -8.83 -18.20
CA LEU A 217 -2.10 -7.75 -18.99
C LEU A 217 -0.75 -8.16 -19.58
N ALA A 218 0.11 -8.82 -18.79
CA ALA A 218 1.39 -9.34 -19.26
C ALA A 218 1.22 -10.38 -20.35
N LEU A 219 0.37 -11.39 -20.12
CA LEU A 219 0.07 -12.44 -21.09
C LEU A 219 -0.49 -11.86 -22.39
N SER A 220 -1.41 -10.91 -22.30
CA SER A 220 -2.01 -10.23 -23.46
C SER A 220 -0.96 -9.43 -24.24
N SER A 221 -0.04 -8.76 -23.54
CA SER A 221 1.04 -7.99 -24.16
C SER A 221 2.04 -8.90 -24.88
N ILE A 222 2.44 -10.01 -24.26
CA ILE A 222 3.32 -11.02 -24.87
C ILE A 222 2.63 -11.65 -26.10
N ALA A 223 1.36 -12.02 -25.99
CA ALA A 223 0.60 -12.58 -27.11
C ALA A 223 0.47 -11.59 -28.29
N ALA A 224 0.27 -10.30 -27.99
CA ALA A 224 0.24 -9.24 -28.98
C ALA A 224 1.58 -9.08 -29.72
N LEU A 225 2.70 -9.10 -28.99
CA LEU A 225 4.04 -9.06 -29.57
C LEU A 225 4.34 -10.31 -30.41
N ALA A 226 3.93 -11.49 -29.94
CA ALA A 226 4.09 -12.74 -30.66
C ALA A 226 3.28 -12.75 -31.96
N GLN A 227 2.04 -12.27 -31.96
CA GLN A 227 1.24 -12.09 -33.16
C GLN A 227 1.98 -11.20 -34.16
N LEU A 228 2.39 -9.99 -33.74
CA LEU A 228 3.10 -9.07 -34.61
C LEU A 228 4.37 -9.69 -35.21
N ALA A 229 5.16 -10.40 -34.41
CA ALA A 229 6.39 -11.03 -34.85
C ALA A 229 6.19 -12.21 -35.82
N LEU A 230 5.14 -13.02 -35.61
CA LEU A 230 4.89 -14.24 -36.39
C LEU A 230 4.08 -13.99 -37.66
N THR A 231 3.14 -13.05 -37.63
CA THR A 231 2.19 -12.82 -38.74
C THR A 231 2.37 -11.47 -39.42
N ALA A 232 3.23 -10.59 -38.91
CA ALA A 232 3.37 -9.20 -39.35
C ALA A 232 2.04 -8.41 -39.34
N THR A 233 1.03 -8.89 -38.58
CA THR A 233 -0.26 -8.20 -38.43
C THR A 233 -0.33 -7.51 -37.08
N VAL A 234 -0.87 -6.29 -37.08
CA VAL A 234 -1.01 -5.51 -35.85
C VAL A 234 -2.13 -6.10 -34.97
N PRO A 235 -1.91 -6.34 -33.67
CA PRO A 235 -2.89 -6.93 -32.76
C PRO A 235 -3.95 -5.91 -32.30
N TRP A 236 -4.78 -5.45 -33.24
CA TRP A 236 -5.76 -4.37 -33.02
C TRP A 236 -6.76 -4.68 -31.89
N TRP A 237 -7.24 -5.92 -31.80
CA TRP A 237 -8.19 -6.30 -30.75
C TRP A 237 -7.58 -6.22 -29.35
N THR A 238 -6.34 -6.69 -29.18
CA THR A 238 -5.64 -6.58 -27.90
C THR A 238 -5.43 -5.12 -27.52
N GLY A 239 -4.96 -4.29 -28.47
CA GLY A 239 -4.80 -2.86 -28.26
C GLY A 239 -6.11 -2.16 -27.89
N LEU A 240 -7.20 -2.48 -28.58
CA LEU A 240 -8.52 -1.91 -28.34
C LEU A 240 -9.09 -2.31 -26.97
N ILE A 241 -8.93 -3.57 -26.56
CA ILE A 241 -9.37 -4.03 -25.23
C ILE A 241 -8.60 -3.32 -24.13
N ILE A 242 -7.27 -3.28 -24.22
CA ILE A 242 -6.42 -2.59 -23.22
C ILE A 242 -6.81 -1.10 -23.14
N ALA A 243 -6.93 -0.43 -24.29
CA ALA A 243 -7.33 0.97 -24.34
C ALA A 243 -8.72 1.19 -23.72
N SER A 244 -9.70 0.35 -24.06
CA SER A 244 -11.07 0.43 -23.53
C SER A 244 -11.09 0.25 -22.02
N MET A 245 -10.40 -0.76 -21.49
CA MET A 245 -10.30 -1.00 -20.04
C MET A 245 -9.60 0.16 -19.32
N THR A 246 -8.53 0.72 -19.90
CA THR A 246 -7.85 1.89 -19.35
C THR A 246 -8.75 3.11 -19.32
N VAL A 247 -9.50 3.38 -20.39
CA VAL A 247 -10.46 4.51 -20.45
C VAL A 247 -11.55 4.33 -19.40
N VAL A 248 -12.12 3.12 -19.25
CA VAL A 248 -13.13 2.83 -18.22
C VAL A 248 -12.55 3.08 -16.83
N ARG A 249 -11.38 2.51 -16.52
CA ARG A 249 -10.71 2.70 -15.22
C ARG A 249 -10.45 4.17 -14.91
N CYS A 250 -9.90 4.93 -15.86
CA CYS A 250 -9.58 6.34 -15.66
C CYS A 250 -10.84 7.21 -15.55
N SER A 251 -11.90 6.87 -16.29
CA SER A 251 -13.18 7.57 -16.22
C SER A 251 -13.87 7.36 -14.88
N VAL A 252 -13.88 6.10 -14.38
CA VAL A 252 -14.40 5.79 -13.05
C VAL A 252 -13.59 6.50 -11.97
N ALA A 253 -12.26 6.50 -12.07
CA ALA A 253 -11.39 7.22 -11.15
C ALA A 253 -11.67 8.72 -11.14
N ALA A 254 -11.78 9.35 -12.33
CA ALA A 254 -12.09 10.77 -12.46
C ALA A 254 -13.47 11.11 -11.88
N PHE A 255 -14.48 10.27 -12.09
CA PHE A 255 -15.81 10.43 -11.54
C PHE A 255 -15.81 10.31 -10.00
N ARG A 256 -15.15 9.28 -9.46
CA ARG A 256 -15.06 9.01 -8.01
C ARG A 256 -14.27 10.09 -7.27
N ALA A 257 -13.15 10.53 -7.84
CA ALA A 257 -12.32 11.60 -7.29
C ALA A 257 -12.91 13.00 -7.52
N ARG A 258 -13.87 13.14 -8.45
CA ARG A 258 -14.40 14.43 -8.94
C ARG A 258 -13.31 15.34 -9.52
N GLU A 259 -12.31 14.74 -10.16
CA GLU A 259 -11.15 15.44 -10.70
C GLU A 259 -10.76 14.88 -12.07
N LEU A 260 -10.79 15.73 -13.11
CA LEU A 260 -10.47 15.31 -14.48
C LEU A 260 -9.02 14.86 -14.68
N ARG A 261 -8.10 15.22 -13.77
CA ARG A 261 -6.68 14.83 -13.87
C ARG A 261 -6.48 13.31 -13.93
N PHE A 262 -7.39 12.53 -13.34
CA PHE A 262 -7.36 11.06 -13.38
C PHE A 262 -7.51 10.47 -14.79
N LEU A 263 -7.98 11.24 -15.78
CA LEU A 263 -7.91 10.82 -17.18
C LEU A 263 -6.45 10.65 -17.66
N GLY A 264 -5.54 11.49 -17.13
CA GLY A 264 -4.10 11.38 -17.37
C GLY A 264 -3.45 10.15 -16.74
N PHE A 265 -4.15 9.44 -15.84
CA PHE A 265 -3.66 8.20 -15.25
C PHE A 265 -3.52 7.07 -16.29
N SER A 266 -4.09 7.21 -17.48
CA SER A 266 -3.88 6.32 -18.63
C SER A 266 -2.39 6.11 -18.97
N LEU A 267 -1.54 7.11 -18.72
CA LEU A 267 -0.07 6.99 -18.88
C LEU A 267 0.54 5.90 -17.97
N HIS A 268 -0.08 5.63 -16.82
CA HIS A 268 0.36 4.56 -15.90
C HIS A 268 0.26 3.18 -16.57
N THR A 269 -0.75 2.95 -17.41
CA THR A 269 -0.86 1.69 -18.17
C THR A 269 0.34 1.48 -19.10
N LEU A 270 0.82 2.53 -19.77
CA LEU A 270 1.99 2.43 -20.64
C LEU A 270 3.25 2.11 -19.84
N ILE A 271 3.44 2.75 -18.68
CA ILE A 271 4.56 2.43 -17.79
C ILE A 271 4.50 0.97 -17.33
N ASN A 272 3.32 0.44 -17.00
CA ASN A 272 3.19 -0.96 -16.65
C ASN A 272 3.62 -1.87 -17.80
N ILE A 273 3.04 -1.67 -18.98
CA ILE A 273 3.29 -2.52 -20.15
C ILE A 273 4.75 -2.51 -20.57
N PHE A 274 5.40 -1.34 -20.60
CA PHE A 274 6.74 -1.21 -21.19
C PHE A 274 7.88 -1.27 -20.18
N LEU A 275 7.63 -1.05 -18.88
CA LEU A 275 8.72 -0.87 -17.89
C LEU A 275 8.59 -1.72 -16.63
N LEU A 276 7.41 -2.27 -16.31
CA LEU A 276 7.19 -3.06 -15.08
C LEU A 276 6.83 -4.51 -15.35
N LEU A 277 6.12 -4.79 -16.45
CA LEU A 277 5.86 -6.15 -16.90
C LEU A 277 7.13 -6.71 -17.59
N PRO A 278 7.44 -7.99 -17.38
CA PRO A 278 8.51 -8.68 -18.11
C PRO A 278 8.16 -8.90 -19.58
#